data_AF-A0A7S2WZ04-F1
#
_entry.id   AF-A0A7S2WZ04-F1
#
_cell.length_a   1.000
_cell.length_b   1.000
_cell.length_c   1.000
_cell.angle_alpha   90.00
_cell.angle_beta   90.00
_cell.angle_gamma   90.00
#
_symmetry.space_group_name_H-M   'P 1'
#
loop_
_entity.id
_entity.type
_entity.pdbx_description
1 polymer ?
#
loop_
_entity_poly.entity_id
_entity_poly.type
_entity_poly.pdbx_seq_one_letter_code
_entity_poly.pdbx_strand_id
1 'polypeptide(L)'
;TNHARSSRDLSIDVSVEAFDPHLGTKSQAERGREGEADAVVLAMARCFLDIDVGCPEEHERSRKGYELAVEYLEKKGHVLGIAPGTKPDVLDGEMRDLVRESFGCDPSWSGRASVPPLLFDEPGSLRVGRLVIELFDSRVPKTCENFRCLATGERGLGKASRKPLHYKGAPFHRYVRGKLIQGGDVVKRDGSGGDSIYGGRFNDEKPGLKLKHGGRGTVAMANSGKNSNTSQFYVTLAENLRGLDGKHVVFGRVEEGSMGVLDALERKVAEEGHGGDGGEDPGVPVTIADCGVLAE
;
A
#
# COMPACT_ATOMS: atom_id res chain seq x y z
N THR A 1 40.15 19.48 1.57
CA THR A 1 39.03 19.04 0.72
C THR A 1 38.29 17.92 1.44
N ASN A 2 37.36 18.29 2.32
CA ASN A 2 36.54 17.36 3.11
C ASN A 2 35.09 17.69 2.85
N HIS A 3 34.32 16.79 2.26
CA HIS A 3 32.85 16.78 2.29
C HIS A 3 32.38 15.33 2.38
N ALA A 4 32.37 14.78 3.60
CA ALA A 4 31.55 13.63 3.94
C ALA A 4 30.21 14.16 4.46
N ARG A 5 29.14 14.00 3.68
CA ARG A 5 27.77 14.27 4.14
C ARG A 5 27.22 12.98 4.75
N SER A 6 27.00 13.03 6.06
CA SER A 6 26.31 12.03 6.86
C SER A 6 24.84 11.90 6.40
N SER A 7 24.52 10.77 5.79
CA SER A 7 23.17 10.21 5.73
C SER A 7 22.82 9.70 7.13
N ARG A 8 21.88 10.36 7.81
CA ARG A 8 21.26 9.80 9.02
C ARG A 8 20.05 9.01 8.57
N ASP A 9 20.16 7.69 8.66
CA ASP A 9 19.06 6.77 8.42
C ASP A 9 17.87 7.12 9.31
N LEU A 10 16.69 7.13 8.70
CA LEU A 10 15.39 7.34 9.30
C LEU A 10 14.87 5.99 9.82
N SER A 11 15.54 5.42 10.82
CA SER A 11 15.11 4.16 11.41
C SER A 11 14.01 4.39 12.45
N ILE A 12 12.81 3.86 12.19
CA ILE A 12 11.91 3.46 13.28
C ILE A 12 12.55 2.22 13.89
N ASP A 13 13.23 2.39 15.01
CA ASP A 13 13.87 1.27 15.72
C ASP A 13 12.77 0.37 16.32
N VAL A 14 12.45 -0.72 15.60
CA VAL A 14 11.54 -1.76 16.07
C VAL A 14 12.38 -2.92 16.60
N SER A 15 13.13 -2.65 17.67
CA SER A 15 13.96 -3.65 18.34
C SER A 15 13.14 -4.89 18.69
N VAL A 16 13.72 -6.07 18.46
CA VAL A 16 13.11 -7.38 18.72
C VAL A 16 13.22 -7.67 20.21
N GLU A 17 12.18 -7.42 21.00
CA GLU A 17 12.14 -7.92 22.38
C GLU A 17 11.71 -9.38 22.38
N ALA A 18 12.55 -10.23 22.96
CA ALA A 18 12.30 -11.66 23.15
C ALA A 18 11.13 -11.89 24.11
N PHE A 19 10.34 -12.93 23.81
CA PHE A 19 9.21 -13.39 24.60
C PHE A 19 9.66 -13.88 25.98
N ASP A 20 9.27 -13.17 27.04
CA ASP A 20 9.47 -13.57 28.45
C ASP A 20 8.21 -14.30 28.97
N PRO A 21 8.27 -15.61 29.30
CA PRO A 21 7.09 -16.39 29.68
C PRO A 21 6.78 -16.37 31.18
N HIS A 22 6.99 -15.26 31.89
CA HIS A 22 6.61 -15.14 33.31
C HIS A 22 5.85 -13.84 33.64
N LEU A 23 4.54 -13.83 33.38
CA LEU A 23 3.62 -12.89 34.03
C LEU A 23 2.45 -13.65 34.67
N GLY A 24 2.48 -13.63 36.01
CA GLY A 24 1.50 -14.27 36.88
C GLY A 24 0.08 -13.76 36.69
N THR A 25 -0.86 -14.67 36.94
CA THR A 25 -2.30 -14.51 36.85
C THR A 25 -2.81 -13.41 37.79
N LYS A 26 -3.44 -12.36 37.25
CA LYS A 26 -4.36 -11.50 38.01
C LYS A 26 -5.81 -11.89 37.70
N SER A 27 -6.60 -11.96 38.78
CA SER A 27 -7.96 -12.52 38.82
C SER A 27 -8.98 -11.78 37.95
N GLN A 28 -10.06 -12.46 37.56
CA GLN A 28 -11.09 -11.99 36.63
C GLN A 28 -12.02 -10.88 37.16
N ALA A 29 -11.85 -10.37 38.39
CA ALA A 29 -12.84 -9.49 39.03
C ALA A 29 -12.68 -7.98 38.75
N GLU A 30 -11.58 -7.52 38.13
CA GLU A 30 -11.33 -6.09 37.86
C GLU A 30 -11.59 -5.66 36.40
N ARG A 31 -12.08 -6.57 35.55
CA ARG A 31 -12.34 -6.32 34.12
C ARG A 31 -13.64 -5.57 33.80
N GLY A 32 -14.40 -5.14 34.80
CA GLY A 32 -15.80 -4.72 34.64
C GLY A 32 -16.08 -3.22 34.58
N ARG A 33 -15.09 -2.32 34.46
CA ARG A 33 -15.34 -0.88 34.64
C ARG A 33 -14.46 0.08 33.83
N GLU A 34 -14.15 -0.24 32.56
CA GLU A 34 -13.51 0.72 31.64
C GLU A 34 -14.10 0.72 30.22
N GLY A 35 -15.25 0.07 30.01
CA GLY A 35 -15.83 -0.14 28.68
C GLY A 35 -17.20 0.50 28.48
N GLU A 36 -17.38 1.79 28.79
CA GLU A 36 -18.54 2.55 28.30
C GLU A 36 -18.33 4.05 28.56
N ALA A 37 -17.61 4.72 27.67
CA ALA A 37 -17.63 6.18 27.59
C ALA A 37 -17.44 6.63 26.14
N ASP A 38 -18.48 7.32 25.65
CA ASP A 38 -18.54 8.19 24.48
C ASP A 38 -18.60 7.52 23.09
N ALA A 39 -19.69 6.80 22.84
CA ALA A 39 -20.29 6.75 21.50
C ALA A 39 -21.13 8.02 21.26
N VAL A 40 -20.47 9.18 21.16
CA VAL A 40 -21.04 10.28 20.38
C VAL A 40 -20.71 9.93 18.93
N VAL A 41 -21.74 9.66 18.13
CA VAL A 41 -21.61 9.53 16.67
C VAL A 41 -21.26 10.92 16.12
N LEU A 42 -20.02 11.33 16.33
CA LEU A 42 -19.37 12.40 15.59
C LEU A 42 -19.09 11.82 14.20
N ALA A 43 -19.50 12.53 13.15
CA ALA A 43 -19.16 12.17 11.78
C ALA A 43 -17.64 11.99 11.69
N MET A 44 -17.21 10.74 11.56
CA MET A 44 -15.79 10.39 11.35
C MET A 44 -15.58 10.47 9.85
N ALA A 45 -14.66 11.32 9.39
CA ALA A 45 -14.31 11.35 7.99
C ALA A 45 -13.72 9.98 7.61
N ARG A 46 -14.20 9.41 6.51
CA ARG A 46 -13.72 8.14 5.99
C ARG A 46 -12.90 8.39 4.74
N CYS A 47 -11.64 8.01 4.78
CA CYS A 47 -10.76 8.06 3.62
C CYS A 47 -10.59 6.66 3.04
N PHE A 48 -10.40 6.55 1.72
CA PHE A 48 -10.05 5.30 1.08
C PHE A 48 -8.69 5.39 0.40
N LEU A 49 -7.97 4.28 0.39
CA LEU A 49 -6.75 4.05 -0.38
C LEU A 49 -6.96 2.78 -1.21
N ASP A 50 -6.96 2.90 -2.52
CA ASP A 50 -6.92 1.77 -3.43
C ASP A 50 -5.49 1.27 -3.55
N ILE A 51 -5.24 0.03 -3.15
CA ILE A 51 -3.88 -0.52 -3.04
C ILE A 51 -3.62 -1.47 -4.21
N ASP A 52 -2.55 -1.20 -4.95
CA ASP A 52 -2.02 -2.10 -5.98
C ASP A 52 -0.70 -2.72 -5.49
N VAL A 53 -0.50 -4.00 -5.79
CA VAL A 53 0.77 -4.72 -5.58
C VAL A 53 1.23 -5.29 -6.91
N GLY A 54 2.48 -5.02 -7.28
CA GLY A 54 3.11 -5.45 -8.54
C GLY A 54 3.55 -4.29 -9.41
N CYS A 55 4.37 -4.57 -10.43
CA CYS A 55 4.92 -3.55 -11.33
C CYS A 55 3.90 -3.15 -12.42
N PRO A 56 3.46 -1.88 -12.49
CA PRO A 56 2.51 -1.42 -13.52
C PRO A 56 3.01 -1.62 -14.96
N GLU A 57 4.31 -1.42 -15.19
CA GLU A 57 4.92 -1.51 -16.51
C GLU A 57 4.98 -2.96 -17.01
N GLU A 58 5.33 -3.89 -16.13
CA GLU A 58 5.33 -5.33 -16.43
C GLU A 58 3.91 -5.86 -16.62
N HIS A 59 2.96 -5.40 -15.82
CA HIS A 59 1.55 -5.73 -15.98
C HIS A 59 0.98 -5.23 -17.31
N GLU A 60 1.29 -3.98 -17.69
CA GLU A 60 0.87 -3.42 -18.98
C GLU A 60 1.48 -4.18 -20.16
N ARG A 61 2.76 -4.55 -20.06
CA ARG A 61 3.43 -5.39 -21.07
C ARG A 61 2.75 -6.76 -21.18
N SER A 62 2.41 -7.36 -20.05
CA SER A 62 1.74 -8.67 -20.02
C SER A 62 0.35 -8.60 -20.63
N ARG A 63 -0.42 -7.56 -20.29
CA ARG A 63 -1.71 -7.27 -20.89
C ARG A 63 -1.64 -7.13 -22.40
N LYS A 64 -0.69 -6.34 -22.92
CA LYS A 64 -0.49 -6.18 -24.36
C LYS A 64 -0.15 -7.51 -25.05
N GLY A 65 0.65 -8.37 -24.41
CA GLY A 65 0.97 -9.71 -24.90
C GLY A 65 -0.25 -10.64 -24.98
N TYR A 66 -1.14 -10.58 -23.98
CA TYR A 66 -2.38 -11.35 -23.95
C TYR A 66 -3.42 -10.82 -24.95
N GLU A 67 -3.63 -9.51 -25.00
CA GLU A 67 -4.53 -8.86 -25.96
C GLU A 67 -4.12 -9.17 -27.41
N LEU A 68 -2.82 -9.19 -27.69
CA LEU A 68 -2.29 -9.59 -28.98
C LEU A 68 -2.58 -11.06 -29.32
N ALA A 69 -2.51 -11.96 -28.33
CA ALA A 69 -2.87 -13.36 -28.52
C ALA A 69 -4.36 -13.53 -28.82
N VAL A 70 -5.23 -12.78 -28.12
CA VAL A 70 -6.67 -12.73 -28.41
C VAL A 70 -6.90 -12.28 -29.85
N GLU A 71 -6.31 -11.15 -30.27
CA GLU A 71 -6.49 -10.61 -31.62
C GLU A 71 -6.01 -11.61 -32.70
N TYR A 72 -4.91 -12.31 -32.43
CA TYR A 72 -4.39 -13.32 -33.34
C TYR A 72 -5.33 -14.52 -33.47
N LEU A 73 -5.83 -15.05 -32.36
CA LEU A 73 -6.78 -16.17 -32.37
C LEU A 73 -8.10 -15.81 -33.07
N GLU A 74 -8.60 -14.61 -32.87
CA GLU A 74 -9.80 -14.14 -33.58
C GLU A 74 -9.62 -14.13 -35.10
N LYS A 75 -8.45 -13.70 -35.59
CA LYS A 75 -8.17 -13.57 -37.03
C LYS A 75 -7.66 -14.85 -37.69
N LYS A 76 -6.89 -15.67 -36.97
CA LYS A 76 -6.15 -16.82 -37.54
C LYS A 76 -6.47 -18.14 -36.86
N GLY A 77 -7.17 -18.15 -35.72
CA GLY A 77 -7.49 -19.37 -34.98
C GLY A 77 -8.22 -20.42 -35.83
N HIS A 78 -9.12 -20.01 -36.72
CA HIS A 78 -9.82 -20.92 -37.63
C HIS A 78 -8.89 -21.70 -38.56
N VAL A 79 -7.75 -21.12 -38.97
CA VAL A 79 -6.73 -21.78 -39.80
C VAL A 79 -6.00 -22.87 -39.00
N LEU A 80 -5.92 -22.70 -37.68
CA LEU A 80 -5.30 -23.62 -36.74
C LEU A 80 -6.29 -24.65 -36.17
N GLY A 81 -7.54 -24.68 -36.65
CA GLY A 81 -8.58 -25.55 -36.12
C GLY A 81 -9.14 -25.12 -34.76
N ILE A 82 -8.85 -23.89 -34.33
CA ILE A 82 -9.34 -23.32 -33.06
C ILE A 82 -10.70 -22.67 -33.30
N ALA A 83 -11.69 -22.98 -32.44
CA ALA A 83 -13.03 -22.43 -32.56
C ALA A 83 -13.03 -20.89 -32.36
N PRO A 84 -13.81 -20.12 -33.13
CA PRO A 84 -13.95 -18.68 -32.94
C PRO A 84 -14.38 -18.33 -31.51
N GLY A 85 -13.78 -17.28 -30.93
CA GLY A 85 -14.07 -16.85 -29.56
C GLY A 85 -13.38 -17.68 -28.46
N THR A 86 -12.56 -18.68 -28.83
CA THR A 86 -11.70 -19.38 -27.86
C THR A 86 -10.65 -18.41 -27.32
N LYS A 87 -10.58 -18.27 -26.00
CA LYS A 87 -9.58 -17.41 -25.36
C LYS A 87 -8.20 -18.08 -25.31
N PRO A 88 -7.09 -17.32 -25.25
CA PRO A 88 -5.75 -17.88 -25.13
C PRO A 88 -5.52 -18.76 -23.89
N ASP A 89 -6.19 -18.45 -22.77
CA ASP A 89 -5.97 -19.08 -21.46
C ASP A 89 -6.53 -20.50 -21.37
N VAL A 90 -7.52 -20.82 -22.20
CA VAL A 90 -8.13 -22.16 -22.25
C VAL A 90 -7.40 -23.13 -23.19
N LEU A 91 -6.41 -22.64 -23.94
CA LEU A 91 -5.60 -23.49 -24.82
C LEU A 91 -4.66 -24.39 -24.02
N ASP A 92 -4.54 -25.65 -24.43
CA ASP A 92 -3.53 -26.57 -23.89
C ASP A 92 -2.12 -26.24 -24.42
N GLY A 93 -1.10 -26.93 -23.89
CA GLY A 93 0.30 -26.67 -24.22
C GLY A 93 0.60 -26.83 -25.72
N GLU A 94 0.06 -27.89 -26.35
CA GLU A 94 0.30 -28.18 -27.77
C GLU A 94 -0.30 -27.09 -28.66
N MET A 95 -1.53 -26.65 -28.36
CA MET A 95 -2.20 -25.60 -29.10
C MET A 95 -1.52 -24.24 -28.90
N ARG A 96 -1.03 -23.93 -27.69
CA ARG A 96 -0.25 -22.72 -27.41
C ARG A 96 1.03 -22.68 -28.24
N ASP A 97 1.72 -23.80 -28.37
CA ASP A 97 2.96 -23.91 -29.15
C ASP A 97 2.69 -23.75 -30.66
N LEU A 98 1.63 -24.39 -31.17
CA LEU A 98 1.19 -24.22 -32.56
C LEU A 98 0.85 -22.76 -32.88
N VAL A 99 0.14 -22.07 -31.97
CA VAL A 99 -0.19 -20.65 -32.14
C VAL A 99 1.07 -19.79 -32.15
N ARG A 100 2.04 -20.06 -31.27
CA ARG A 100 3.30 -19.32 -31.19
C ARG A 100 4.14 -19.49 -32.46
N GLU A 101 4.25 -20.71 -32.97
CA GLU A 101 4.95 -21.00 -34.23
C GLU A 101 4.27 -20.31 -35.41
N SER A 102 2.95 -20.48 -35.53
CA SER A 102 2.15 -19.84 -36.58
C SER A 102 2.29 -18.32 -36.56
N PHE A 103 2.26 -17.70 -35.38
CA PHE A 103 2.47 -16.26 -35.20
C PHE A 103 3.87 -15.84 -35.66
N GLY A 104 4.91 -16.58 -35.27
CA GLY A 104 6.29 -16.30 -35.63
C GLY A 104 6.53 -16.37 -37.14
N CYS A 105 5.87 -17.32 -37.82
CA CYS A 105 5.97 -17.54 -39.26
C CYS A 105 5.12 -16.57 -40.11
N ASP A 106 4.26 -15.72 -39.54
CA ASP A 106 3.46 -14.73 -40.28
C ASP A 106 4.07 -13.31 -40.16
N PRO A 107 4.79 -12.82 -41.20
CA PRO A 107 5.44 -11.51 -41.15
C PRO A 107 4.48 -10.33 -40.97
N SER A 108 3.17 -10.49 -41.27
CA SER A 108 2.17 -9.45 -41.05
C SER A 108 1.85 -9.23 -39.55
N TRP A 109 2.26 -10.17 -38.72
CA TRP A 109 2.13 -10.15 -37.26
C TRP A 109 3.48 -10.01 -36.57
N SER A 110 4.43 -10.90 -36.87
CA SER A 110 5.74 -10.93 -36.20
C SER A 110 6.70 -9.82 -36.64
N GLY A 111 6.48 -9.24 -37.83
CA GLY A 111 7.36 -8.23 -38.43
C GLY A 111 7.17 -6.79 -37.94
N ARG A 112 6.26 -6.52 -37.00
CA ARG A 112 6.02 -5.14 -36.52
C ARG A 112 7.15 -4.72 -35.55
N ALA A 113 7.63 -3.49 -35.67
CA ALA A 113 8.66 -2.98 -34.78
C ALA A 113 8.07 -2.80 -33.37
N SER A 114 8.43 -3.67 -32.42
CA SER A 114 7.97 -3.69 -31.02
C SER A 114 6.66 -4.47 -30.76
N VAL A 115 6.68 -5.77 -31.09
CA VAL A 115 5.62 -6.71 -30.73
C VAL A 115 5.98 -7.42 -29.42
N PRO A 116 5.15 -7.35 -28.36
CA PRO A 116 5.38 -8.15 -27.16
C PRO A 116 5.24 -9.65 -27.49
N PRO A 117 5.92 -10.55 -26.76
CA PRO A 117 5.67 -11.99 -26.92
C PRO A 117 4.19 -12.30 -26.66
N LEU A 118 3.64 -13.27 -27.38
CA LEU A 118 2.31 -13.79 -27.07
C LEU A 118 2.29 -14.37 -25.67
N LEU A 119 1.36 -13.87 -24.86
CA LEU A 119 1.04 -14.47 -23.57
C LEU A 119 -0.33 -15.14 -23.67
N PHE A 120 -0.43 -16.33 -23.10
CA PHE A 120 -1.64 -17.13 -23.15
C PHE A 120 -2.41 -17.05 -21.85
N ASP A 121 -1.76 -16.75 -20.73
CA ASP A 121 -2.42 -16.62 -19.44
C ASP A 121 -2.89 -15.18 -19.25
N GLU A 122 -4.17 -15.00 -18.88
CA GLU A 122 -4.75 -13.68 -18.63
C GLU A 122 -4.05 -13.03 -17.43
N PRO A 123 -3.45 -11.84 -17.58
CA PRO A 123 -2.79 -11.18 -16.46
C PRO A 123 -3.78 -10.85 -15.35
N GLY A 124 -3.51 -11.33 -14.13
CA GLY A 124 -4.30 -11.00 -12.95
C GLY A 124 -4.24 -9.51 -12.60
N SER A 125 -5.21 -9.02 -11.81
CA SER A 125 -5.23 -7.62 -11.38
C SER A 125 -4.10 -7.30 -10.40
N LEU A 126 -3.49 -6.12 -10.54
CA LEU A 126 -2.60 -5.55 -9.52
C LEU A 126 -3.35 -5.11 -8.26
N ARG A 127 -4.66 -4.82 -8.38
CA ARG A 127 -5.49 -4.32 -7.27
C ARG A 127 -5.66 -5.40 -6.21
N VAL A 128 -5.14 -5.16 -5.01
CA VAL A 128 -5.39 -6.04 -3.85
C VAL A 128 -6.67 -5.66 -3.11
N GLY A 129 -7.07 -4.38 -3.17
CA GLY A 129 -8.37 -3.94 -2.66
C GLY A 129 -8.41 -2.46 -2.29
N ARG A 130 -9.55 -2.03 -1.75
CA ARG A 130 -9.79 -0.69 -1.21
C ARG A 130 -9.68 -0.72 0.30
N LEU A 131 -8.64 -0.10 0.85
CA LEU A 131 -8.47 0.07 2.28
C LEU A 131 -9.25 1.30 2.73
N VAL A 132 -10.24 1.12 3.61
CA VAL A 132 -11.04 2.23 4.16
C VAL A 132 -10.55 2.55 5.56
N ILE A 133 -10.31 3.83 5.83
CA ILE A 133 -9.75 4.33 7.08
C ILE A 133 -10.72 5.32 7.71
N GLU A 134 -11.17 5.01 8.93
CA GLU A 134 -11.90 5.93 9.80
C GLU A 134 -10.89 6.86 10.49
N LEU A 135 -11.12 8.17 10.40
CA LEU A 135 -10.29 9.18 11.04
C LEU A 135 -10.86 9.59 12.39
N PHE A 136 -10.00 9.85 13.38
CA PHE A 136 -10.38 10.30 14.72
C PHE A 136 -10.42 11.83 14.80
N ASP A 137 -11.19 12.48 13.92
CA ASP A 137 -11.21 13.93 13.71
C ASP A 137 -11.45 14.72 15.01
N SER A 138 -12.29 14.20 15.91
CA SER A 138 -12.60 14.86 17.19
C SER A 138 -11.44 14.86 18.18
N ARG A 139 -10.46 13.94 18.04
CA ARG A 139 -9.31 13.80 18.95
C ARG A 139 -8.05 14.46 18.40
N VAL A 140 -7.81 14.32 17.10
CA VAL A 140 -6.59 14.80 16.43
C VAL A 140 -6.92 15.52 15.12
N PRO A 141 -7.69 16.62 15.19
CA PRO A 141 -8.24 17.30 14.02
C PRO A 141 -7.17 17.77 13.04
N LYS A 142 -6.00 18.20 13.53
CA LYS A 142 -4.93 18.70 12.67
C LYS A 142 -4.28 17.56 11.87
N THR A 143 -4.12 16.42 12.50
CA THR A 143 -3.56 15.21 11.88
C THR A 143 -4.53 14.61 10.88
N CYS A 144 -5.81 14.51 11.24
CA CYS A 144 -6.85 14.00 10.36
C CYS A 144 -7.07 14.90 9.14
N GLU A 145 -7.15 16.22 9.31
CA GLU A 145 -7.29 17.17 8.20
C GLU A 145 -6.08 17.11 7.23
N ASN A 146 -4.87 16.89 7.76
CA ASN A 146 -3.68 16.67 6.93
C ASN A 146 -3.81 15.41 6.08
N PHE A 147 -4.17 14.27 6.69
CA PHE A 147 -4.35 13.01 5.97
C PHE A 147 -5.48 13.10 4.94
N ARG A 148 -6.63 13.66 5.33
CA ARG A 148 -7.81 13.86 4.46
C ARG A 148 -7.47 14.67 3.23
N CYS A 149 -6.81 15.82 3.40
CA CYS A 149 -6.39 16.67 2.29
C CYS A 149 -5.36 16.00 1.38
N LEU A 150 -4.44 15.20 1.96
CA LEU A 150 -3.48 14.42 1.18
C LEU A 150 -4.15 13.26 0.45
N ALA A 151 -5.27 12.73 0.94
CA ALA A 151 -6.07 11.74 0.23
C ALA A 151 -6.85 12.35 -0.94
N THR A 152 -7.33 13.60 -0.84
CA THR A 152 -8.06 14.28 -1.93
C THR A 152 -7.17 15.03 -2.91
N GLY A 153 -5.98 15.44 -2.49
CA GLY A 153 -5.10 16.31 -3.28
C GLY A 153 -5.55 17.77 -3.36
N GLU A 154 -6.56 18.18 -2.59
CA GLU A 154 -7.22 19.50 -2.72
C GLU A 154 -6.32 20.70 -2.39
N ARG A 155 -5.19 20.47 -1.71
CA ARG A 155 -4.25 21.52 -1.29
C ARG A 155 -3.19 21.86 -2.35
N GLY A 156 -3.21 21.19 -3.50
CA GLY A 156 -2.31 21.50 -4.63
C GLY A 156 -0.85 21.21 -4.31
N LEU A 157 0.04 22.19 -4.51
CA LEU A 157 1.48 22.03 -4.30
C LEU A 157 1.91 22.39 -2.87
N GLY A 158 2.80 21.57 -2.30
CA GLY A 158 3.39 21.79 -0.99
C GLY A 158 4.24 23.04 -0.95
N LYS A 159 4.10 23.83 0.12
CA LYS A 159 4.85 25.08 0.28
C LYS A 159 6.35 24.84 0.42
N ALA A 160 6.74 23.78 1.13
CA ALA A 160 8.14 23.44 1.38
C ALA A 160 8.74 22.62 0.25
N SER A 161 8.01 21.62 -0.25
CA SER A 161 8.51 20.66 -1.25
C SER A 161 8.32 21.10 -2.70
N ARG A 162 7.34 21.97 -2.98
CA ARG A 162 6.86 22.30 -4.34
C ARG A 162 6.37 21.08 -5.12
N LYS A 163 6.04 19.97 -4.44
CA LYS A 163 5.48 18.75 -5.01
C LYS A 163 3.97 18.67 -4.73
N PRO A 164 3.18 17.91 -5.52
CA PRO A 164 1.77 17.69 -5.23
C PRO A 164 1.58 17.08 -3.83
N LEU A 165 0.66 17.67 -3.05
CA LEU A 165 0.24 17.15 -1.75
C LEU A 165 -0.90 16.14 -1.97
N HIS A 166 -0.56 14.98 -2.54
CA HIS A 166 -1.54 13.95 -2.87
C HIS A 166 -0.93 12.54 -2.75
N TYR A 167 -1.66 11.61 -2.12
CA TYR A 167 -1.21 10.23 -1.94
C TYR A 167 -1.31 9.38 -3.20
N LYS A 168 -2.11 9.77 -4.20
CA LYS A 168 -2.24 9.02 -5.45
C LYS A 168 -0.89 8.84 -6.15
N GLY A 169 -0.54 7.58 -6.41
CA GLY A 169 0.73 7.14 -6.98
C GLY A 169 1.91 7.14 -6.01
N ALA A 170 1.71 7.43 -4.72
CA ALA A 170 2.76 7.30 -3.71
C ALA A 170 2.94 5.82 -3.30
N PRO A 171 4.18 5.34 -3.15
CA PRO A 171 4.42 3.97 -2.74
C PRO A 171 4.38 3.80 -1.22
N PHE A 172 4.09 2.57 -0.81
CA PHE A 172 4.52 2.06 0.49
C PHE A 172 5.97 1.61 0.35
N HIS A 173 6.89 2.47 0.76
CA HIS A 173 8.33 2.29 0.57
C HIS A 173 8.97 1.43 1.67
N ARG A 174 8.21 1.09 2.72
CA ARG A 174 8.71 0.27 3.82
C ARG A 174 7.66 -0.71 4.30
N TYR A 175 8.04 -1.97 4.43
CA TYR A 175 7.22 -3.09 4.88
C TYR A 175 8.03 -3.92 5.88
N VAL A 176 7.54 -4.00 7.12
CA VAL A 176 8.11 -4.87 8.15
C VAL A 176 7.16 -6.03 8.33
N ARG A 177 7.55 -7.20 7.79
CA ARG A 177 6.73 -8.42 7.74
C ARG A 177 6.06 -8.70 9.09
N GLY A 178 4.74 -8.84 9.08
CA GLY A 178 3.92 -9.13 10.26
C GLY A 178 3.87 -8.02 11.32
N LYS A 179 4.45 -6.83 11.06
CA LYS A 179 4.44 -5.70 12.00
C LYS A 179 3.70 -4.49 11.45
N LEU A 180 4.16 -3.89 10.36
CA LEU A 180 3.55 -2.69 9.79
C LEU A 180 3.95 -2.45 8.33
N ILE A 181 3.17 -1.63 7.64
CA ILE A 181 3.50 -1.10 6.32
C ILE A 181 3.43 0.43 6.34
N GLN A 182 4.44 1.08 5.77
CA GLN A 182 4.63 2.53 5.81
C GLN A 182 4.70 3.12 4.41
N GLY A 183 4.00 4.25 4.23
CA GLY A 183 3.90 4.97 2.98
C GLY A 183 3.69 6.47 3.20
N GLY A 184 3.15 7.14 2.18
CA GLY A 184 2.79 8.55 2.28
C GLY A 184 3.95 9.53 2.11
N ASP A 185 5.12 9.09 1.62
CA ASP A 185 6.15 10.03 1.15
C ASP A 185 5.78 10.55 -0.24
N VAL A 186 5.03 11.65 -0.27
CA VAL A 186 4.55 12.30 -1.50
C VAL A 186 5.63 13.10 -2.23
N VAL A 187 6.82 13.26 -1.63
CA VAL A 187 7.87 14.16 -2.15
C VAL A 187 8.97 13.38 -2.85
N LYS A 188 9.57 12.40 -2.15
CA LYS A 188 10.70 11.61 -2.65
C LYS A 188 10.37 10.14 -2.89
N ARG A 189 9.28 9.65 -2.30
CA ARG A 189 8.78 8.29 -2.47
C ARG A 189 9.71 7.20 -1.94
N ASP A 190 10.67 7.55 -1.07
CA ASP A 190 11.69 6.65 -0.52
C ASP A 190 11.74 6.66 1.03
N GLY A 191 10.88 7.45 1.68
CA GLY A 191 10.83 7.61 3.13
C GLY A 191 11.71 8.75 3.66
N SER A 192 12.58 9.34 2.83
CA SER A 192 13.43 10.48 3.20
C SER A 192 12.77 11.85 2.94
N GLY A 193 11.52 11.86 2.48
CA GLY A 193 10.73 13.04 2.16
C GLY A 193 9.48 13.23 3.00
N GLY A 194 8.45 13.77 2.36
CA GLY A 194 7.17 14.13 2.95
C GLY A 194 7.02 15.64 3.21
N ASP A 195 5.79 16.12 3.07
CA ASP A 195 5.40 17.51 3.29
C ASP A 195 3.96 17.52 3.79
N SER A 196 3.66 18.30 4.82
CA SER A 196 2.28 18.45 5.29
C SER A 196 1.56 19.58 4.54
N ILE A 197 0.24 19.59 4.66
CA ILE A 197 -0.58 20.69 4.14
C ILE A 197 -0.28 22.04 4.80
N TYR A 198 0.45 22.02 5.92
CA TYR A 198 0.82 23.20 6.70
C TYR A 198 2.17 23.81 6.27
N GLY A 199 2.90 23.16 5.34
CA GLY A 199 4.20 23.62 4.86
C GLY A 199 5.37 23.08 5.71
N GLY A 200 5.74 21.83 5.46
CA GLY A 200 6.82 21.11 6.14
C GLY A 200 6.29 20.22 7.27
N ARG A 201 6.96 20.26 8.42
CA ARG A 201 6.63 19.45 9.59
C ARG A 201 5.56 20.13 10.46
N PHE A 202 4.77 19.33 11.18
CA PHE A 202 3.85 19.82 12.21
C PHE A 202 3.95 19.03 13.54
N ASN A 203 3.54 19.70 14.62
CA ASN A 203 3.63 19.21 15.98
C ASN A 203 2.73 18.01 16.27
N ASP A 204 3.12 17.21 17.26
CA ASP A 204 2.32 16.08 17.72
C ASP A 204 1.03 16.56 18.43
N GLU A 205 -0.10 15.94 18.10
CA GLU A 205 -1.33 16.12 18.87
C GLU A 205 -1.36 15.15 20.05
N LYS A 206 -1.21 15.70 21.26
CA LYS A 206 -1.12 14.92 22.51
C LYS A 206 -2.24 13.89 22.70
N PRO A 207 -3.51 14.13 22.32
CA PRO A 207 -4.56 13.11 22.43
C PRO A 207 -4.23 11.83 21.64
N GLY A 208 -3.65 11.94 20.43
CA GLY A 208 -3.26 10.79 19.64
C GLY A 208 -2.02 10.06 20.16
N LEU A 209 -1.10 10.77 20.84
CA LEU A 209 0.02 10.11 21.55
C LEU A 209 -0.43 9.27 22.75
N LYS A 210 -1.61 9.53 23.30
CA LYS A 210 -2.20 8.75 24.41
C LYS A 210 -2.91 7.48 23.92
N LEU A 211 -3.30 7.44 22.65
CA LEU A 211 -3.87 6.26 22.04
C LEU A 211 -2.80 5.17 21.87
N LYS A 212 -3.26 3.92 21.82
CA LYS A 212 -2.40 2.74 21.83
C LYS A 212 -2.33 2.12 20.45
N HIS A 213 -1.17 1.58 20.10
CA HIS A 213 -0.99 0.74 18.91
C HIS A 213 -1.44 -0.69 19.20
N GLY A 214 -2.68 -0.81 19.68
CA GLY A 214 -3.34 -2.07 20.00
C GLY A 214 -4.38 -2.37 18.94
N GLY A 215 -4.09 -3.37 18.11
CA GLY A 215 -4.92 -3.83 17.02
C GLY A 215 -4.26 -3.68 15.66
N ARG A 216 -4.35 -4.74 14.87
CA ARG A 216 -4.09 -4.69 13.43
C ARG A 216 -4.99 -3.63 12.78
N GLY A 217 -4.46 -2.91 11.79
CA GLY A 217 -5.18 -1.84 11.10
C GLY A 217 -5.16 -0.47 11.81
N THR A 218 -4.41 -0.30 12.90
CA THR A 218 -4.21 1.03 13.50
C THR A 218 -3.42 1.92 12.53
N VAL A 219 -3.84 3.18 12.36
CA VAL A 219 -3.18 4.14 11.47
C VAL A 219 -2.55 5.27 12.28
N ALA A 220 -1.25 5.50 12.08
CA ALA A 220 -0.47 6.46 12.84
C ALA A 220 0.58 7.19 12.00
N MET A 221 0.98 8.38 12.45
CA MET A 221 1.98 9.20 11.77
C MET A 221 3.39 8.61 11.90
N ALA A 222 4.09 8.50 10.77
CA ALA A 222 5.54 8.30 10.79
C ALA A 222 6.23 9.65 11.05
N ASN A 223 7.28 9.63 11.87
CA ASN A 223 8.03 10.83 12.22
C ASN A 223 9.52 10.52 12.45
N SER A 224 10.34 11.56 12.50
CA SER A 224 11.78 11.48 12.78
C SER A 224 12.11 12.01 14.18
N GLY A 225 11.20 11.75 15.13
CA GLY A 225 11.23 12.30 16.48
C GLY A 225 10.11 13.32 16.75
N LYS A 226 10.11 13.86 17.97
CA LYS A 226 9.04 14.73 18.47
C LYS A 226 8.74 15.90 17.54
N ASN A 227 7.46 16.17 17.30
CA ASN A 227 6.95 17.27 16.50
C ASN A 227 7.48 17.31 15.05
N SER A 228 7.63 16.14 14.41
CA SER A 228 8.16 16.05 13.05
C SER A 228 7.24 15.35 12.06
N ASN A 229 5.93 15.37 12.31
CA ASN A 229 4.93 14.78 11.42
C ASN A 229 4.90 15.51 10.07
N THR A 230 4.75 14.77 8.97
CA THR A 230 4.66 15.30 7.60
C THR A 230 3.46 14.68 6.88
N SER A 231 3.66 14.04 5.72
CA SER A 231 2.66 13.26 5.00
C SER A 231 2.78 11.75 5.27
N GLN A 232 3.89 11.29 5.84
CA GLN A 232 4.15 9.86 6.00
C GLN A 232 3.33 9.25 7.15
N PHE A 233 2.83 8.05 6.92
CA PHE A 233 2.02 7.28 7.87
C PHE A 233 2.35 5.81 7.75
N TYR A 234 1.92 5.02 8.74
CA TYR A 234 1.93 3.57 8.67
C TYR A 234 0.61 2.98 9.13
N VAL A 235 0.35 1.77 8.65
CA VAL A 235 -0.76 0.90 9.07
C VAL A 235 -0.16 -0.31 9.79
N THR A 236 -0.66 -0.61 10.98
CA THR A 236 -0.19 -1.78 11.74
C THR A 236 -0.72 -3.08 11.12
N LEU A 237 0.13 -4.09 11.08
CA LEU A 237 -0.19 -5.46 10.65
C LEU A 237 -0.18 -6.42 11.86
N ALA A 238 0.53 -6.09 12.93
CA ALA A 238 0.49 -6.80 14.20
C ALA A 238 -0.66 -6.34 15.10
N GLU A 239 -1.09 -7.23 15.99
CA GLU A 239 -2.06 -6.94 17.05
C GLU A 239 -1.53 -5.98 18.12
N ASN A 240 -0.21 -5.87 18.28
CA ASN A 240 0.35 -5.08 19.37
C ASN A 240 1.75 -4.56 19.04
N LEU A 241 1.92 -3.23 19.05
CA LEU A 241 3.20 -2.54 18.86
C LEU A 241 3.47 -1.50 19.97
N ARG A 242 3.42 -1.92 21.24
CA ARG A 242 3.59 -1.01 22.42
C ARG A 242 4.86 -0.14 22.37
N GLY A 243 5.92 -0.60 21.71
CA GLY A 243 7.16 0.16 21.55
C GLY A 243 6.98 1.50 20.80
N LEU A 244 5.86 1.67 20.09
CA LEU A 244 5.50 2.87 19.34
C LEU A 244 4.59 3.85 20.14
N ASP A 245 4.03 3.40 21.26
CA ASP A 245 3.14 4.21 22.09
C ASP A 245 3.82 5.48 22.61
N GLY A 246 3.10 6.60 22.61
CA GLY A 246 3.63 7.88 23.08
C GLY A 246 4.66 8.54 22.16
N LYS A 247 5.06 7.87 21.07
CA LYS A 247 6.03 8.37 20.07
C LYS A 247 5.38 8.77 18.75
N HIS A 248 4.29 8.10 18.38
CA HIS A 248 3.58 8.30 17.12
C HIS A 248 2.12 8.68 17.38
N VAL A 249 1.62 9.67 16.65
CA VAL A 249 0.23 10.13 16.78
C VAL A 249 -0.66 9.13 16.05
N VAL A 250 -1.43 8.34 16.79
CA VAL A 250 -2.52 7.54 16.23
C VAL A 250 -3.67 8.47 15.85
N PHE A 251 -4.17 8.34 14.63
CA PHE A 251 -5.18 9.25 14.09
C PHE A 251 -6.33 8.56 13.36
N GLY A 252 -6.28 7.24 13.23
CA GLY A 252 -7.37 6.48 12.62
C GLY A 252 -7.20 4.98 12.76
N ARG A 253 -8.13 4.26 12.17
CA ARG A 253 -8.10 2.80 12.05
C ARG A 253 -8.69 2.36 10.71
N VAL A 254 -8.24 1.24 10.22
CA VAL A 254 -8.86 0.54 9.09
C VAL A 254 -10.24 0.04 9.51
N GLU A 255 -11.26 0.26 8.67
CA GLU A 255 -12.60 -0.28 8.89
C GLU A 255 -12.59 -1.81 8.85
N GLU A 256 -13.35 -2.45 9.73
CA GLU A 256 -13.45 -3.90 9.84
C GLU A 256 -13.76 -4.58 8.49
N GLY A 257 -14.67 -4.01 7.72
CA GLY A 257 -15.04 -4.49 6.37
C GLY A 257 -13.93 -4.40 5.33
N SER A 258 -12.83 -3.68 5.61
CA SER A 258 -11.67 -3.52 4.72
C SER A 258 -10.40 -4.19 5.25
N MET A 259 -10.46 -4.87 6.40
CA MET A 259 -9.30 -5.55 7.01
C MET A 259 -8.70 -6.64 6.12
N GLY A 260 -9.53 -7.35 5.34
CA GLY A 260 -9.05 -8.39 4.41
C GLY A 260 -8.11 -7.88 3.31
N VAL A 261 -8.07 -6.56 3.07
CA VAL A 261 -7.10 -5.94 2.15
C VAL A 261 -5.68 -6.05 2.71
N LEU A 262 -5.51 -5.95 4.03
CA LEU A 262 -4.20 -6.13 4.66
C LEU A 262 -3.70 -7.57 4.51
N ASP A 263 -4.60 -8.56 4.61
CA ASP A 263 -4.25 -9.98 4.40
C ASP A 263 -3.89 -10.25 2.94
N ALA A 264 -4.66 -9.69 2.00
CA ALA A 264 -4.38 -9.78 0.57
C ALA A 264 -3.04 -9.13 0.22
N LEU A 265 -2.73 -7.99 0.83
CA LEU A 265 -1.45 -7.29 0.68
C LEU A 265 -0.30 -8.15 1.18
N GLU A 266 -0.35 -8.66 2.42
CA GLU A 266 0.73 -9.47 2.98
C GLU A 266 0.97 -10.75 2.17
N ARG A 267 -0.10 -11.40 1.72
CA ARG A 267 -0.02 -12.56 0.83
C ARG A 267 0.66 -12.22 -0.50
N LYS A 268 0.21 -11.16 -1.18
CA LYS A 268 0.77 -10.74 -2.47
C LYS A 268 2.23 -10.32 -2.37
N VAL A 269 2.59 -9.59 -1.32
CA VAL A 269 3.99 -9.22 -1.05
C VAL A 269 4.83 -10.46 -0.75
N ALA A 270 4.29 -11.50 -0.10
CA ALA A 270 5.01 -12.75 0.12
C ALA A 270 5.16 -13.60 -1.15
N GLU A 271 4.20 -13.54 -2.08
CA GLU A 271 4.23 -14.27 -3.35
C GLU A 271 5.15 -13.62 -4.39
N GLU A 272 5.15 -12.29 -4.49
CA GLU A 272 5.84 -11.54 -5.55
C GLU A 272 7.09 -10.78 -5.06
N GLY A 273 7.24 -10.60 -3.75
CA GLY A 273 8.35 -9.87 -3.16
C GLY A 273 9.63 -10.68 -3.14
N HIS A 274 10.70 -10.12 -3.70
CA HIS A 274 12.04 -10.71 -3.68
C HIS A 274 12.93 -10.15 -2.55
N GLY A 275 12.32 -9.51 -1.55
CA GLY A 275 13.01 -8.89 -0.43
C GLY A 275 13.83 -9.92 0.35
N GLY A 276 15.13 -9.66 0.50
CA GLY A 276 16.01 -10.52 1.28
C GLY A 276 15.57 -10.62 2.75
N ASP A 277 15.86 -11.77 3.37
CA ASP A 277 15.55 -12.01 4.77
C ASP A 277 16.25 -10.95 5.65
N GLY A 278 15.47 -10.03 6.22
CA GLY A 278 15.95 -8.91 7.05
C GLY A 278 15.85 -7.51 6.44
N GLY A 279 15.42 -7.36 5.18
CA GLY A 279 15.09 -6.07 4.58
C GLY A 279 13.71 -5.55 5.02
N GLU A 280 13.57 -4.23 5.12
CA GLU A 280 12.27 -3.57 5.37
C GLU A 280 11.65 -3.02 4.06
N ASP A 281 12.14 -3.46 2.91
CA ASP A 281 11.60 -3.16 1.59
C ASP A 281 10.57 -4.23 1.21
N PRO A 282 9.40 -3.88 0.64
CA PRO A 282 8.41 -4.88 0.20
C PRO A 282 8.94 -5.88 -0.84
N GLY A 283 9.99 -5.55 -1.60
CA GLY A 283 10.55 -6.40 -2.65
C GLY A 283 9.68 -6.51 -3.91
N VAL A 284 8.53 -5.85 -3.92
CA VAL A 284 7.59 -5.67 -5.04
C VAL A 284 6.92 -4.30 -4.88
N PRO A 285 6.65 -3.54 -5.95
CA PRO A 285 5.99 -2.24 -5.80
C PRO A 285 4.62 -2.37 -5.13
N VAL A 286 4.40 -1.62 -4.05
CA VAL A 286 3.10 -1.47 -3.38
C VAL A 286 2.70 0.01 -3.47
N THR A 287 1.62 0.32 -4.15
CA THR A 287 1.27 1.71 -4.51
C THR A 287 -0.16 2.05 -4.14
N ILE A 288 -0.37 3.30 -3.70
CA ILE A 288 -1.71 3.89 -3.56
C ILE A 288 -2.17 4.29 -4.97
N ALA A 289 -2.90 3.42 -5.66
CA ALA A 289 -3.33 3.62 -7.04
C ALA A 289 -4.37 4.74 -7.19
N ASP A 290 -5.27 4.83 -6.21
CA ASP A 290 -6.24 5.91 -6.09
C ASP A 290 -6.55 6.18 -4.62
N CYS A 291 -7.02 7.38 -4.31
CA CYS A 291 -7.39 7.73 -2.94
C CYS A 291 -8.39 8.88 -2.91
N GLY A 292 -9.05 9.03 -1.78
CA GLY A 292 -10.00 10.11 -1.57
C GLY A 292 -10.76 10.00 -0.27
N VAL A 293 -11.85 10.76 -0.18
CA VAL A 293 -12.81 10.71 0.92
C VAL A 293 -14.06 10.01 0.40
N LEU A 294 -14.62 9.10 1.19
CA LEU A 294 -15.90 8.48 0.88
C LEU A 294 -17.02 9.48 1.15
N ALA A 295 -17.98 9.57 0.23
CA ALA A 295 -19.21 10.32 0.47
C ALA A 295 -19.98 9.69 1.64
N GLU A 296 -20.66 10.54 2.43
CA GLU A 296 -21.57 10.10 3.49
C GLU A 296 -22.79 9.36 2.93
#